data_AF-A0A1W9S277-F1
#
_entry.id   AF-A0A1W9S277-F1
#
_cell.length_a   1.000
_cell.length_b   1.000
_cell.length_c   1.000
_cell.angle_alpha   90.00
_cell.angle_beta   90.00
_cell.angle_gamma   90.00
#
_symmetry.space_group_name_H-M   'P 1'
#
loop_
_entity.id
_entity.type
_entity.pdbx_description
1 polymer ?
#
loop_
_entity_poly.entity_id
_entity_poly.type
_entity_poly.pdbx_seq_one_letter_code
_entity_poly.pdbx_strand_id
1 'polypeptide(L)'
;MMRDYLLIASIVISTSFCYCMYPVVSVSEDVYGNILKLGEADDTYVLARVDGSYWILTSDDKIERLLVGCEQIFEYDPEMFYYLTDVQPDEIVGDARSQLVYKRGNINVIKTEILIDSAVSEIFTLLVPYPLSKWGYSGVQDNLPKQMKKNDDIQELVNNVNKSEIENTIQDLVAFTTRYDWTVNCHQAGEYLYNKLISYGVMVDSISYIAVSINSMSTPATNKMFAVGDSGLVLHTEDGGHSWDEIEIEGVSSDLNEIFFVNSSLGWICGRNGTVLLTDNGGQNWLDRSSDVDAILEGIWGNSTGFVCACGSPGVIIRSGDFGNSWLTCETGTTSYLWDVAFSTDREMGIAVGSDATILKSVDGGATWSEIPAPAQVRYYTITFDYLDRPWIGGEDGTLFYSDDGASTWKEVEIPTDMAVRDIVTSSGRVFLTGDFSAIFKSVDNGLSWEVIDLPYGFQSACGFVGDKVWTGGALGSIYLYTDDFVYWQGNNIDPTDHHSWENIIGIIEGELGRSPYIMMSAHYDSTSEIPYEYAPGADDNASGVASVVECARVLAETTPKRTIKFLLLSGEELGLLGSARYAIFNMPPDEECLGVINYDMVAFVDVEPI
;
A
#
# COMPACT_ATOMS: atom_id res chain seq x y z
N MET A 1 -21.54 20.46 13.17
CA MET A 1 -21.39 20.42 14.65
C MET A 1 -19.94 20.31 15.13
N MET A 2 -18.95 19.93 14.30
CA MET A 2 -17.53 20.27 14.51
C MET A 2 -16.87 19.90 15.87
N ARG A 3 -17.00 18.70 16.46
CA ARG A 3 -17.91 17.56 16.24
C ARG A 3 -18.80 17.39 17.50
N ASP A 4 -19.10 18.52 18.18
CA ASP A 4 -19.47 18.69 19.61
C ASP A 4 -18.59 18.00 20.66
N TYR A 5 -17.66 17.14 20.22
CA TYR A 5 -16.69 16.43 21.03
C TYR A 5 -15.36 16.26 20.29
N LEU A 6 -15.34 15.43 19.24
CA LEU A 6 -14.16 14.89 18.53
C LEU A 6 -13.21 14.03 19.42
N LEU A 7 -13.06 14.45 20.67
CA LEU A 7 -11.78 14.48 21.35
C LEU A 7 -12.00 14.39 22.87
N ILE A 8 -12.98 13.61 23.38
CA ILE A 8 -12.91 13.17 24.79
C ILE A 8 -11.64 12.33 25.03
N ALA A 9 -11.03 11.81 23.96
CA ALA A 9 -9.89 10.90 23.98
C ALA A 9 -8.53 11.56 24.33
N SER A 10 -8.33 12.87 24.15
CA SER A 10 -7.18 13.55 24.77
C SER A 10 -7.40 13.76 26.29
N ILE A 11 -8.65 13.66 26.77
CA ILE A 11 -9.06 14.18 28.08
C ILE A 11 -8.80 13.20 29.25
N VAL A 12 -8.22 12.01 29.01
CA VAL A 12 -7.73 11.11 30.09
C VAL A 12 -6.20 11.00 30.13
N ILE A 13 -5.52 11.09 29.00
CA ILE A 13 -4.15 10.61 28.83
C ILE A 13 -3.20 11.81 28.65
N SER A 14 -2.45 12.27 29.67
CA SER A 14 -2.22 11.60 30.97
C SER A 14 -1.88 12.54 32.13
N THR A 15 -2.51 12.25 33.28
CA THR A 15 -2.40 12.97 34.57
C THR A 15 -3.04 14.36 34.55
N SER A 16 -3.85 14.70 35.55
CA SER A 16 -3.27 15.32 36.75
C SER A 16 -3.03 14.40 37.94
N PHE A 17 -3.55 13.16 37.93
CA PHE A 17 -3.39 12.24 39.06
C PHE A 17 -2.83 10.88 38.66
N CYS A 18 -1.97 10.36 39.54
CA CYS A 18 -1.64 8.94 39.55
C CYS A 18 -2.93 8.16 39.80
N TYR A 19 -3.38 7.36 38.84
CA TYR A 19 -3.82 5.97 39.02
C TYR A 19 -4.06 5.36 37.63
N CYS A 20 -3.72 4.09 37.48
CA CYS A 20 -3.68 3.39 36.19
C CYS A 20 -5.05 3.31 35.51
N MET A 21 -5.11 3.52 34.19
CA MET A 21 -6.08 2.83 33.31
C MET A 21 -5.49 2.61 31.92
N TYR A 22 -5.97 1.56 31.27
CA TYR A 22 -5.49 1.04 29.99
C TYR A 22 -6.24 1.68 28.81
N PRO A 23 -5.60 1.80 27.62
CA PRO A 23 -6.26 2.30 26.42
C PRO A 23 -7.20 1.26 25.81
N VAL A 24 -8.07 1.72 24.88
CA VAL A 24 -8.72 0.83 23.92
C VAL A 24 -7.64 0.21 23.06
N VAL A 25 -7.51 -1.11 23.12
CA VAL A 25 -6.65 -1.88 22.22
C VAL A 25 -7.45 -2.11 20.94
N SER A 26 -7.00 -1.55 19.81
CA SER A 26 -7.29 -2.18 18.52
C SER A 26 -6.56 -3.52 18.52
N VAL A 27 -7.30 -4.59 18.80
CA VAL A 27 -6.76 -5.93 18.62
C VAL A 27 -6.75 -6.13 17.11
N SER A 28 -5.57 -6.02 16.50
CA SER A 28 -5.35 -6.54 15.16
C SER A 28 -5.80 -8.00 15.18
N GLU A 29 -6.69 -8.37 14.27
CA GLU A 29 -7.00 -9.78 14.07
C GLU A 29 -5.71 -10.50 13.73
N ASP A 30 -5.29 -11.42 14.59
CA ASP A 30 -4.82 -12.70 14.08
C ASP A 30 -4.88 -13.81 15.13
N VAL A 31 -5.20 -15.02 14.63
CA VAL A 31 -5.18 -16.31 15.34
C VAL A 31 -6.35 -16.57 16.34
N TYR A 32 -7.42 -17.20 15.81
CA TYR A 32 -8.62 -17.79 16.45
C TYR A 32 -9.70 -16.82 16.99
N GLY A 33 -10.62 -16.44 16.10
CA GLY A 33 -11.78 -15.58 16.40
C GLY A 33 -12.70 -16.08 17.52
N ASN A 34 -13.14 -15.15 18.39
CA ASN A 34 -14.09 -15.39 19.49
C ASN A 34 -14.91 -14.13 19.86
N ILE A 35 -15.19 -13.22 18.93
CA ILE A 35 -16.17 -12.12 19.10
C ILE A 35 -17.07 -12.10 17.88
N LEU A 36 -18.38 -12.27 18.09
CA LEU A 36 -19.42 -12.17 17.06
C LEU A 36 -20.41 -11.08 17.49
N LYS A 37 -20.62 -10.09 16.61
CA LYS A 37 -21.67 -9.07 16.76
C LYS A 37 -22.97 -9.64 16.22
N LEU A 38 -23.99 -9.81 17.08
CA LEU A 38 -25.27 -10.38 16.69
C LEU A 38 -26.37 -9.31 16.60
N GLY A 39 -26.72 -8.96 15.36
CA GLY A 39 -27.99 -8.32 15.00
C GLY A 39 -28.03 -6.78 14.94
N GLU A 40 -28.91 -6.27 14.07
CA GLU A 40 -29.40 -4.89 14.06
C GLU A 40 -30.91 -4.85 14.32
N ALA A 41 -31.30 -4.50 15.56
CA ALA A 41 -32.58 -3.86 15.92
C ALA A 41 -32.72 -3.85 17.46
N ASP A 42 -32.55 -2.68 18.08
CA ASP A 42 -32.84 -2.29 19.49
C ASP A 42 -32.32 -3.16 20.67
N ASP A 43 -31.89 -4.41 20.46
CA ASP A 43 -31.32 -5.31 21.47
C ASP A 43 -29.97 -5.89 20.99
N THR A 44 -28.87 -5.15 21.20
CA THR A 44 -27.52 -5.63 20.87
C THR A 44 -27.02 -6.62 21.91
N TYR A 45 -26.61 -7.82 21.48
CA TYR A 45 -25.99 -8.83 22.36
C TYR A 45 -24.51 -9.02 22.02
N VAL A 46 -23.65 -8.97 23.05
CA VAL A 46 -22.22 -9.27 22.91
C VAL A 46 -21.95 -10.67 23.45
N LEU A 47 -21.44 -11.56 22.59
CA LEU A 47 -21.05 -12.92 22.98
C LEU A 47 -19.52 -12.99 23.16
N ALA A 48 -19.07 -13.40 24.34
CA ALA A 48 -17.66 -13.59 24.66
C ALA A 48 -17.38 -15.02 25.16
N ARG A 49 -16.23 -15.58 24.77
CA ARG A 49 -15.76 -16.88 25.26
C ARG A 49 -14.64 -16.69 26.27
N VAL A 50 -14.88 -17.08 27.53
CA VAL A 50 -13.92 -16.97 28.63
C VAL A 50 -13.85 -18.30 29.37
N ASP A 51 -12.64 -18.83 29.55
CA ASP A 51 -12.35 -20.12 30.19
C ASP A 51 -13.24 -21.28 29.69
N GLY A 52 -13.37 -21.37 28.36
CA GLY A 52 -14.17 -22.40 27.69
C GLY A 52 -15.69 -22.27 27.86
N SER A 53 -16.17 -21.24 28.57
CA SER A 53 -17.59 -20.94 28.76
C SER A 53 -18.02 -19.76 27.89
N TYR A 54 -19.27 -19.78 27.43
CA TYR A 54 -19.88 -18.68 26.70
C TYR A 54 -20.62 -17.74 27.67
N TRP A 55 -20.51 -16.44 27.41
CA TRP A 55 -21.09 -15.37 28.19
C TRP A 55 -21.78 -14.40 27.26
N ILE A 56 -22.97 -13.93 27.66
CA ILE A 56 -23.75 -12.95 26.90
C ILE A 56 -23.96 -11.71 27.75
N LEU A 57 -23.76 -10.54 27.14
CA LEU A 57 -24.24 -9.26 27.65
C LEU A 57 -25.59 -8.96 27.01
N THR A 58 -26.61 -8.75 27.82
CA THR A 58 -27.98 -8.39 27.37
C THR A 58 -28.15 -6.88 27.26
N SER A 59 -29.18 -6.45 26.53
CA SER A 59 -29.52 -5.02 26.33
C SER A 59 -29.94 -4.27 27.60
N ASP A 60 -30.09 -4.97 28.73
CA ASP A 60 -30.34 -4.42 30.06
C ASP A 60 -29.14 -4.56 31.02
N ASP A 61 -27.92 -4.54 30.47
CA ASP A 61 -26.62 -4.54 31.16
C ASP A 61 -26.36 -5.76 32.08
N LYS A 62 -27.05 -6.89 31.86
CA LYS A 62 -26.76 -8.13 32.59
C LYS A 62 -25.77 -9.02 31.86
N ILE A 63 -24.78 -9.51 32.61
CA ILE A 63 -23.86 -10.56 32.18
C ILE A 63 -24.42 -11.90 32.62
N GLU A 64 -24.88 -12.72 31.67
CA GLU A 64 -25.37 -14.07 31.94
C GLU A 64 -24.39 -15.13 31.39
N ARG A 65 -24.15 -16.18 32.20
CA ARG A 65 -23.36 -17.33 31.78
C ARG A 65 -24.24 -18.32 31.03
N LEU A 66 -23.95 -18.54 29.75
CA LEU A 66 -24.62 -19.58 28.96
C LEU A 66 -24.12 -20.96 29.43
N LEU A 67 -24.89 -21.57 30.34
CA LEU A 67 -24.76 -22.97 30.74
C LEU A 67 -25.33 -23.89 29.65
N VAL A 68 -24.68 -23.90 28.49
CA VAL A 68 -25.03 -24.78 27.35
C VAL A 68 -23.87 -25.73 27.08
N GLY A 69 -24.04 -26.98 27.51
CA GLY A 69 -23.15 -28.07 27.13
C GLY A 69 -23.56 -28.67 25.79
N CYS A 70 -22.93 -28.25 24.70
CA CYS A 70 -22.95 -28.95 23.42
C CYS A 70 -21.61 -28.74 22.69
N GLU A 71 -20.80 -29.79 22.62
CA GLU A 71 -19.65 -29.87 21.71
C GLU A 71 -20.16 -30.14 20.28
N GLN A 72 -20.60 -29.11 19.56
CA GLN A 72 -20.72 -29.04 18.09
C GLN A 72 -21.46 -27.75 17.68
N ILE A 73 -20.73 -26.75 17.17
CA ILE A 73 -21.30 -25.66 16.37
C ILE A 73 -20.37 -25.43 15.16
N PHE A 74 -20.74 -26.12 14.08
CA PHE A 74 -20.48 -25.88 12.65
C PHE A 74 -19.25 -25.07 12.20
N GLU A 75 -18.35 -25.79 11.49
CA GLU A 75 -17.76 -25.30 10.23
C GLU A 75 -18.90 -25.18 9.19
N TYR A 76 -19.03 -24.04 8.50
CA TYR A 76 -19.76 -23.85 7.22
C TYR A 76 -19.45 -22.43 6.68
N ASP A 77 -18.81 -22.30 5.51
CA ASP A 77 -19.43 -22.10 4.17
C ASP A 77 -19.96 -20.65 3.97
N PRO A 78 -19.36 -19.81 3.08
CA PRO A 78 -19.67 -18.38 2.97
C PRO A 78 -21.08 -18.03 2.45
N GLU A 79 -21.79 -18.96 1.82
CA GLU A 79 -23.13 -18.71 1.26
C GLU A 79 -24.22 -19.55 1.94
N MET A 80 -24.81 -19.01 3.02
CA MET A 80 -26.26 -19.07 3.29
C MET A 80 -26.59 -18.49 4.68
N PHE A 81 -27.16 -17.28 4.74
CA PHE A 81 -28.38 -17.00 5.53
C PHE A 81 -28.87 -15.55 5.30
N TYR A 82 -29.79 -15.37 4.35
CA TYR A 82 -30.74 -14.25 4.40
C TYR A 82 -32.15 -14.72 4.04
N TYR A 83 -33.07 -14.54 5.00
CA TYR A 83 -34.44 -14.03 4.88
C TYR A 83 -35.46 -14.76 5.76
N LEU A 84 -35.86 -14.06 6.82
CA LEU A 84 -37.27 -13.78 7.06
C LEU A 84 -37.34 -12.24 7.22
N THR A 85 -37.84 -11.45 6.27
CA THR A 85 -38.83 -11.75 5.22
C THR A 85 -38.66 -10.91 3.93
N ASP A 86 -38.91 -11.55 2.77
CA ASP A 86 -39.25 -10.98 1.44
C ASP A 86 -38.31 -9.96 0.76
N VAL A 87 -37.31 -10.45 0.00
CA VAL A 87 -36.92 -9.92 -1.34
C VAL A 87 -36.59 -11.10 -2.29
N GLN A 88 -36.81 -10.93 -3.60
CA GLN A 88 -36.52 -11.94 -4.64
C GLN A 88 -35.02 -11.97 -5.05
N PRO A 89 -34.52 -13.09 -5.59
CA PRO A 89 -33.12 -13.21 -6.03
C PRO A 89 -32.94 -12.74 -7.48
N ASP A 90 -32.04 -11.77 -7.68
CA ASP A 90 -31.23 -11.48 -8.89
C ASP A 90 -30.63 -10.06 -8.69
N GLU A 91 -29.28 -9.91 -8.69
CA GLU A 91 -28.44 -8.69 -8.78
C GLU A 91 -27.44 -8.36 -7.62
N ILE A 92 -26.14 -8.20 -7.98
CA ILE A 92 -25.03 -7.42 -7.34
C ILE A 92 -24.44 -8.00 -6.01
N VAL A 93 -23.16 -8.39 -5.81
CA VAL A 93 -21.77 -8.05 -6.28
C VAL A 93 -21.06 -6.91 -5.51
N GLY A 94 -19.96 -7.22 -4.80
CA GLY A 94 -19.04 -6.25 -4.18
C GLY A 94 -17.89 -6.92 -3.38
N ASP A 95 -16.64 -6.46 -3.57
CA ASP A 95 -15.38 -7.09 -3.12
C ASP A 95 -14.79 -6.41 -1.85
N ALA A 96 -13.95 -7.12 -1.08
CA ALA A 96 -13.22 -6.59 0.08
C ALA A 96 -11.87 -7.30 0.30
N ARG A 97 -10.77 -6.57 0.07
CA ARG A 97 -9.39 -7.05 0.25
C ARG A 97 -8.86 -6.71 1.64
N SER A 98 -8.08 -7.60 2.23
CA SER A 98 -7.26 -7.33 3.43
C SER A 98 -5.89 -8.00 3.28
N GLN A 99 -4.83 -7.33 3.77
CA GLN A 99 -3.47 -7.90 3.81
C GLN A 99 -2.90 -7.79 5.23
N LEU A 100 -2.09 -8.79 5.60
CA LEU A 100 -1.58 -9.01 6.94
C LEU A 100 -0.42 -8.07 7.31
N VAL A 101 -0.30 -7.74 8.60
CA VAL A 101 0.86 -7.02 9.16
C VAL A 101 1.76 -7.98 9.94
N TYR A 102 2.99 -8.20 9.45
CA TYR A 102 3.96 -9.09 10.11
C TYR A 102 4.70 -8.40 11.27
N LYS A 103 5.11 -9.20 12.26
CA LYS A 103 5.65 -8.73 13.55
C LYS A 103 7.16 -8.88 13.65
N ARG A 104 7.90 -7.78 13.91
CA ARG A 104 9.34 -7.80 14.25
C ARG A 104 9.61 -6.91 15.48
N GLY A 105 10.35 -7.41 16.47
CA GLY A 105 10.79 -6.62 17.63
C GLY A 105 10.06 -6.88 18.96
N ASN A 106 10.52 -6.21 20.03
CA ASN A 106 10.31 -6.54 21.45
C ASN A 106 8.90 -6.28 22.03
N ILE A 107 7.83 -6.65 21.31
CA ILE A 107 6.48 -6.71 21.89
C ILE A 107 6.41 -7.93 22.82
N ASN A 108 6.86 -7.72 24.06
CA ASN A 108 6.53 -8.58 25.19
C ASN A 108 5.01 -8.55 25.38
N VAL A 109 4.32 -9.60 24.94
CA VAL A 109 2.95 -9.86 25.41
C VAL A 109 3.08 -10.28 26.88
N ILE A 110 3.10 -9.29 27.78
CA ILE A 110 3.10 -9.54 29.21
C ILE A 110 1.75 -10.18 29.55
N LYS A 111 1.78 -11.49 29.75
CA LYS A 111 0.66 -12.27 30.30
C LYS A 111 0.44 -11.85 31.76
N THR A 112 -0.20 -10.70 31.95
CA THR A 112 -0.72 -10.29 33.25
C THR A 112 -1.97 -11.12 33.52
N GLU A 113 -1.88 -12.08 34.45
CA GLU A 113 -3.07 -12.62 35.10
C GLU A 113 -3.74 -11.47 35.85
N ILE A 114 -4.80 -10.91 35.27
CA ILE A 114 -5.62 -9.91 35.94
C ILE A 114 -6.37 -10.62 37.06
N LEU A 115 -5.83 -10.52 38.28
CA LEU A 115 -6.59 -10.76 39.50
C LEU A 115 -7.75 -9.75 39.51
N ILE A 116 -8.94 -10.24 39.18
CA ILE A 116 -10.18 -9.46 39.15
C ILE A 116 -10.54 -9.11 40.60
N ASP A 117 -10.07 -7.95 41.05
CA ASP A 117 -10.66 -7.31 42.23
C ASP A 117 -12.00 -6.68 41.83
N SER A 118 -12.94 -6.73 42.76
CA SER A 118 -14.39 -6.59 42.59
C SER A 118 -14.91 -5.18 42.23
N ALA A 119 -14.03 -4.29 41.74
CA ALA A 119 -14.35 -2.91 41.37
C ALA A 119 -14.48 -2.66 39.86
N VAL A 120 -14.22 -3.66 39.00
CA VAL A 120 -14.10 -3.48 37.54
C VAL A 120 -15.43 -3.67 36.78
N SER A 121 -16.52 -4.11 37.43
CA SER A 121 -17.80 -4.37 36.73
C SER A 121 -18.64 -3.13 36.40
N GLU A 122 -18.18 -1.91 36.70
CA GLU A 122 -18.91 -0.65 36.41
C GLU A 122 -18.30 0.18 35.25
N ILE A 123 -17.27 -0.33 34.54
CA ILE A 123 -16.51 0.44 33.54
C ILE A 123 -16.83 0.04 32.08
N PHE A 124 -17.44 -1.13 31.84
CA PHE A 124 -17.66 -1.66 30.48
C PHE A 124 -18.72 -0.94 29.63
N THR A 125 -19.45 0.04 30.17
CA THR A 125 -20.65 0.64 29.53
C THR A 125 -20.39 2.00 28.83
N LEU A 126 -19.13 2.42 28.62
CA LEU A 126 -18.81 3.83 28.28
C LEU A 126 -18.10 4.08 26.92
N LEU A 127 -17.88 3.06 26.09
CA LEU A 127 -17.17 3.20 24.80
C LEU A 127 -17.84 2.42 23.66
N VAL A 128 -19.10 2.73 23.37
CA VAL A 128 -19.78 2.34 22.12
C VAL A 128 -20.28 3.61 21.42
N PRO A 129 -19.95 3.84 20.13
CA PRO A 129 -20.47 4.99 19.40
C PRO A 129 -21.98 4.82 19.13
N TYR A 130 -22.80 5.65 19.78
CA TYR A 130 -24.24 5.73 19.52
C TYR A 130 -24.54 6.74 18.40
N PRO A 131 -25.56 6.53 17.54
CA PRO A 131 -25.89 7.46 16.47
C PRO A 131 -26.26 8.86 16.99
N LEU A 132 -25.65 9.89 16.40
CA LEU A 132 -25.71 11.30 16.84
C LEU A 132 -27.09 11.98 16.66
N SER A 133 -28.10 11.30 16.12
CA SER A 133 -29.41 11.88 15.74
C SER A 133 -30.34 12.27 16.90
N LYS A 134 -29.89 12.16 18.16
CA LYS A 134 -30.68 12.48 19.37
C LYS A 134 -30.08 13.53 20.31
N TRP A 135 -28.91 14.10 19.99
CA TRP A 135 -28.27 15.10 20.84
C TRP A 135 -28.71 16.52 20.46
N GLY A 136 -29.53 17.14 21.31
CA GLY A 136 -29.88 18.56 21.19
C GLY A 136 -28.79 19.44 21.80
N TYR A 137 -28.34 20.44 21.04
CA TYR A 137 -27.28 21.40 21.39
C TYR A 137 -27.29 21.89 22.86
N SER A 138 -26.26 21.50 23.61
CA SER A 138 -25.77 22.14 24.84
C SER A 138 -24.24 22.08 24.85
N GLY A 139 -23.57 23.09 25.40
CA GLY A 139 -22.17 23.39 25.04
C GLY A 139 -21.13 22.36 25.51
N VAL A 140 -19.91 22.44 24.97
CA VAL A 140 -18.79 21.51 25.22
C VAL A 140 -18.54 21.22 26.71
N GLN A 141 -18.72 22.20 27.60
CA GLN A 141 -18.59 22.00 29.06
C GLN A 141 -19.73 21.17 29.69
N ASP A 142 -20.94 21.16 29.12
CA ASP A 142 -22.06 20.31 29.56
C ASP A 142 -21.82 18.83 29.25
N ASN A 143 -20.91 18.58 28.32
CA ASN A 143 -20.70 17.33 27.62
C ASN A 143 -19.57 16.44 28.20
N LEU A 144 -18.61 17.01 28.94
CA LEU A 144 -17.50 16.26 29.55
C LEU A 144 -17.93 15.24 30.64
N PRO A 145 -17.25 14.09 30.79
CA PRO A 145 -17.36 13.22 31.97
C PRO A 145 -17.19 13.97 33.30
N LYS A 146 -18.01 13.63 34.30
CA LYS A 146 -18.09 14.32 35.62
C LYS A 146 -16.77 14.40 36.40
N GLN A 147 -15.79 13.54 36.09
CA GLN A 147 -14.46 13.54 36.70
C GLN A 147 -13.55 14.59 36.04
N MET A 148 -13.63 14.74 34.71
CA MET A 148 -12.85 15.72 33.92
C MET A 148 -13.33 17.16 34.15
N LYS A 149 -14.63 17.37 34.36
CA LYS A 149 -15.21 18.69 34.75
C LYS A 149 -14.67 19.25 36.08
N LYS A 150 -13.93 18.46 36.85
CA LYS A 150 -13.34 18.85 38.15
C LYS A 150 -11.83 19.00 38.10
N ASN A 151 -11.24 18.87 36.91
CA ASN A 151 -9.81 19.00 36.71
C ASN A 151 -9.54 20.32 35.98
N ASP A 152 -8.98 21.29 36.71
CA ASP A 152 -8.76 22.65 36.22
C ASP A 152 -7.78 22.66 35.03
N ASP A 153 -6.72 21.85 35.06
CA ASP A 153 -5.74 21.69 33.97
C ASP A 153 -6.44 21.26 32.65
N ILE A 154 -7.41 20.33 32.77
CA ILE A 154 -8.21 19.85 31.63
C ILE A 154 -9.17 20.94 31.13
N GLN A 155 -9.78 21.72 32.03
CA GLN A 155 -10.63 22.82 31.60
C GLN A 155 -9.83 23.90 30.87
N GLU A 156 -8.61 24.19 31.32
CA GLU A 156 -7.70 25.12 30.65
C GLU A 156 -7.35 24.65 29.22
N LEU A 157 -6.92 23.40 29.06
CA LEU A 157 -6.65 22.81 27.74
C LEU A 157 -7.87 22.88 26.80
N VAL A 158 -9.07 22.51 27.28
CA VAL A 158 -10.31 22.58 26.48
C VAL A 158 -10.69 24.01 26.11
N ASN A 159 -10.48 24.97 27.02
CA ASN A 159 -10.76 26.39 26.75
C ASN A 159 -9.75 27.02 25.78
N ASN A 160 -8.54 26.47 25.67
CA ASN A 160 -7.51 26.95 24.75
C ASN A 160 -7.67 26.43 23.30
N VAL A 161 -8.62 25.53 23.03
CA VAL A 161 -8.92 25.04 21.68
C VAL A 161 -9.51 26.17 20.80
N ASN A 162 -8.89 26.42 19.66
CA ASN A 162 -9.24 27.45 18.70
C ASN A 162 -9.93 26.85 17.47
N LYS A 163 -11.27 26.90 17.48
CA LYS A 163 -12.14 26.45 16.38
C LYS A 163 -11.75 27.03 15.02
N SER A 164 -11.41 28.31 14.95
CA SER A 164 -11.06 28.96 13.68
C SER A 164 -9.69 28.54 13.16
N GLU A 165 -8.77 28.10 14.03
CA GLU A 165 -7.49 27.54 13.59
C GLU A 165 -7.68 26.16 12.95
N ILE A 166 -8.58 25.32 13.50
CA ILE A 166 -8.98 24.05 12.90
C ILE A 166 -9.63 24.29 11.53
N GLU A 167 -10.61 25.22 11.46
CA GLU A 167 -11.30 25.57 10.21
C GLU A 167 -10.33 26.04 9.12
N ASN A 168 -9.39 26.93 9.46
CA ASN A 168 -8.37 27.40 8.52
C ASN A 168 -7.44 26.25 8.07
N THR A 169 -7.03 25.37 8.99
CA THR A 169 -6.16 24.23 8.67
C THR A 169 -6.83 23.27 7.68
N ILE A 170 -8.12 22.99 7.87
CA ILE A 170 -8.92 22.20 6.92
C ILE A 170 -8.98 22.88 5.55
N GLN A 171 -9.25 24.20 5.51
CA GLN A 171 -9.35 24.94 4.25
C GLN A 171 -8.02 24.99 3.49
N ASP A 172 -6.91 25.21 4.19
CA ASP A 172 -5.57 25.22 3.61
C ASP A 172 -5.19 23.82 3.07
N LEU A 173 -5.48 22.73 3.81
CA LEU A 173 -5.18 21.36 3.39
C LEU A 173 -6.01 20.92 2.17
N VAL A 174 -7.32 21.19 2.19
CA VAL A 174 -8.21 20.94 1.03
C VAL A 174 -7.72 21.68 -0.22
N ALA A 175 -7.15 22.88 -0.06
CA ALA A 175 -6.67 23.69 -1.18
C ALA A 175 -5.41 23.14 -1.88
N PHE A 176 -4.63 22.26 -1.26
CA PHE A 176 -3.51 21.55 -1.91
C PHE A 176 -3.96 20.39 -2.81
N THR A 177 -5.20 19.95 -2.68
CA THR A 177 -5.82 18.91 -3.51
C THR A 177 -5.20 17.48 -3.47
N THR A 178 -4.76 17.01 -2.30
CA THR A 178 -3.90 15.81 -2.14
C THR A 178 -4.62 14.44 -2.06
N ARG A 179 -4.91 13.74 -3.18
CA ARG A 179 -5.43 12.33 -3.17
C ARG A 179 -4.57 11.31 -3.91
N TYR A 180 -4.45 11.54 -5.21
CA TYR A 180 -3.89 10.59 -6.20
C TYR A 180 -2.76 11.24 -6.99
N ASP A 181 -2.24 12.36 -6.48
CA ASP A 181 -1.41 13.25 -7.26
C ASP A 181 0.05 12.92 -6.99
N TRP A 182 0.68 12.25 -7.96
CA TRP A 182 2.14 12.11 -8.10
C TRP A 182 2.79 13.46 -8.45
N THR A 183 2.38 14.52 -7.75
CA THR A 183 2.82 15.89 -7.97
C THR A 183 3.30 16.50 -6.67
N VAL A 184 3.89 17.68 -6.80
CA VAL A 184 4.37 18.53 -5.71
C VAL A 184 3.27 18.93 -4.70
N ASN A 185 1.98 18.68 -4.97
CA ASN A 185 0.88 19.02 -4.07
C ASN A 185 0.97 18.33 -2.70
N CYS A 186 1.26 17.03 -2.67
CA CYS A 186 1.44 16.27 -1.42
C CYS A 186 2.67 16.73 -0.62
N HIS A 187 3.73 17.14 -1.33
CA HIS A 187 4.92 17.77 -0.74
C HIS A 187 4.58 19.14 -0.14
N GLN A 188 3.87 20.02 -0.86
CA GLN A 188 3.46 21.35 -0.38
C GLN A 188 2.56 21.29 0.86
N ALA A 189 1.66 20.30 0.94
CA ALA A 189 0.88 20.05 2.16
C ALA A 189 1.77 19.60 3.33
N GLY A 190 2.79 18.77 3.07
CA GLY A 190 3.84 18.43 4.03
C GLY A 190 4.62 19.65 4.53
N GLU A 191 5.13 20.48 3.62
CA GLU A 191 5.81 21.74 3.93
C GLU A 191 4.93 22.68 4.76
N TYR A 192 3.64 22.82 4.41
CA TYR A 192 2.67 23.62 5.16
C TYR A 192 2.56 23.14 6.61
N LEU A 193 2.36 21.83 6.82
CA LEU A 193 2.23 21.22 8.14
C LEU A 193 3.52 21.34 8.95
N TYR A 194 4.67 21.12 8.32
CA TYR A 194 5.99 21.29 8.92
C TYR A 194 6.19 22.72 9.45
N ASN A 195 5.97 23.72 8.59
CA ASN A 195 6.09 25.13 8.96
C ASN A 195 5.06 25.54 10.02
N LYS A 196 3.84 24.98 9.97
CA LYS A 196 2.76 25.26 10.92
C LYS A 196 3.09 24.75 12.32
N LEU A 197 3.59 23.52 12.46
CA LEU A 197 4.05 22.98 13.74
C LEU A 197 5.23 23.78 14.32
N ILE A 198 6.21 24.17 13.49
CA ILE A 198 7.31 25.07 13.90
C ILE A 198 6.77 26.41 14.43
N SER A 199 5.73 26.97 13.79
CA SER A 199 5.12 28.24 14.23
C SER A 199 4.52 28.18 15.64
N TYR A 200 4.16 26.98 16.11
CA TYR A 200 3.66 26.72 17.46
C TYR A 200 4.76 26.40 18.48
N GLY A 201 6.03 26.39 18.06
CA GLY A 201 7.16 26.04 18.93
C GLY A 201 7.35 24.53 19.15
N VAL A 202 6.65 23.69 18.37
CA VAL A 202 6.83 22.24 18.36
C VAL A 202 8.12 21.91 17.60
N MET A 203 8.92 20.95 18.09
CA MET A 203 10.07 20.44 17.31
C MET A 203 9.54 19.58 16.16
N VAL A 204 10.12 19.66 14.96
CA VAL A 204 9.60 18.91 13.81
C VAL A 204 10.72 18.16 13.11
N ASP A 205 10.49 16.87 12.89
CA ASP A 205 11.25 16.02 11.96
C ASP A 205 10.35 15.69 10.75
N SER A 206 10.92 15.40 9.58
CA SER A 206 10.20 14.86 8.42
C SER A 206 10.84 13.57 7.91
N ILE A 207 10.05 12.77 7.19
CA ILE A 207 10.51 11.55 6.51
C ILE A 207 10.03 11.61 5.07
N SER A 208 10.93 11.88 4.13
CA SER A 208 10.64 11.82 2.70
C SER A 208 10.71 10.37 2.18
N TYR A 209 9.89 10.05 1.18
CA TYR A 209 9.84 8.72 0.55
C TYR A 209 9.31 8.79 -0.89
N ILE A 210 9.74 7.84 -1.73
CA ILE A 210 9.17 7.67 -3.08
C ILE A 210 7.77 7.09 -2.93
N ALA A 211 6.80 7.73 -3.55
CA ALA A 211 5.43 7.25 -3.53
C ALA A 211 5.12 6.32 -4.72
N VAL A 212 5.69 6.59 -5.90
CA VAL A 212 5.45 5.86 -7.17
C VAL A 212 5.88 4.38 -7.12
N SER A 213 5.24 3.54 -7.93
CA SER A 213 5.56 2.11 -8.05
C SER A 213 6.76 1.88 -8.96
N ILE A 214 7.57 0.86 -8.68
CA ILE A 214 8.43 0.23 -9.68
C ILE A 214 7.58 -0.76 -10.48
N ASN A 215 7.58 -0.62 -11.80
CA ASN A 215 6.82 -1.45 -12.73
C ASN A 215 7.69 -2.52 -13.38
N SER A 216 8.97 -2.22 -13.64
CA SER A 216 9.93 -3.18 -14.21
C SER A 216 11.38 -2.90 -13.79
N MET A 217 12.21 -3.94 -13.83
CA MET A 217 13.64 -3.88 -13.49
C MET A 217 14.47 -4.64 -14.52
N SER A 218 15.70 -4.18 -14.76
CA SER A 218 16.63 -4.87 -15.65
C SER A 218 18.07 -4.82 -15.14
N THR A 219 18.83 -5.89 -15.39
CA THR A 219 20.18 -6.13 -14.85
C THR A 219 21.26 -6.24 -15.95
N PRO A 220 21.53 -5.16 -16.71
CA PRO A 220 22.47 -5.17 -17.84
C PRO A 220 23.92 -5.55 -17.52
N ALA A 221 24.39 -5.37 -16.27
CA ALA A 221 25.70 -5.88 -15.83
C ALA A 221 25.75 -6.14 -14.31
N THR A 222 26.82 -6.77 -13.83
CA THR A 222 26.92 -7.25 -12.43
C THR A 222 26.71 -6.19 -11.35
N ASN A 223 27.12 -4.95 -11.61
CA ASN A 223 26.92 -3.82 -10.70
C ASN A 223 25.90 -2.81 -11.24
N LYS A 224 25.35 -3.05 -12.44
CA LYS A 224 24.58 -2.06 -13.19
C LYS A 224 23.16 -2.53 -13.40
N MET A 225 22.22 -1.80 -12.83
CA MET A 225 20.79 -2.10 -12.91
C MET A 225 19.98 -0.85 -13.15
N PHE A 226 18.78 -1.05 -13.65
CA PHE A 226 17.77 -0.01 -13.82
C PHE A 226 16.43 -0.50 -13.27
N ALA A 227 15.62 0.43 -12.81
CA ALA A 227 14.23 0.23 -12.45
C ALA A 227 13.42 1.38 -13.05
N VAL A 228 12.24 1.09 -13.59
CA VAL A 228 11.32 2.09 -14.15
C VAL A 228 9.96 2.00 -13.50
N GLY A 229 9.21 3.10 -13.50
CA GLY A 229 7.99 3.19 -12.73
C GLY A 229 7.02 4.30 -13.17
N ASP A 230 6.07 4.57 -12.29
CA ASP A 230 5.02 5.55 -12.54
C ASP A 230 5.58 6.97 -12.71
N SER A 231 4.83 7.82 -13.40
CA SER A 231 5.15 9.25 -13.61
C SER A 231 6.48 9.56 -14.30
N GLY A 232 7.11 8.59 -14.96
CA GLY A 232 8.38 8.76 -15.67
C GLY A 232 9.63 8.35 -14.88
N LEU A 233 9.47 7.77 -13.70
CA LEU A 233 10.59 7.37 -12.84
C LEU A 233 11.57 6.44 -13.58
N VAL A 234 12.86 6.80 -13.58
CA VAL A 234 13.96 5.93 -13.99
C VAL A 234 15.07 5.98 -12.94
N LEU A 235 15.21 4.89 -12.17
CA LEU A 235 16.30 4.71 -11.22
C LEU A 235 17.41 3.88 -11.84
N HIS A 236 18.67 4.17 -11.49
CA HIS A 236 19.82 3.34 -11.84
C HIS A 236 20.79 3.15 -10.68
N THR A 237 21.62 2.11 -10.78
CA THR A 237 22.74 1.85 -9.87
C THR A 237 23.98 1.44 -10.65
N GLU A 238 25.16 1.75 -10.13
CA GLU A 238 26.47 1.31 -10.64
C GLU A 238 27.29 0.55 -9.56
N ASP A 239 26.70 0.28 -8.39
CA ASP A 239 27.34 -0.43 -7.28
C ASP A 239 26.66 -1.76 -6.91
N GLY A 240 25.73 -2.23 -7.75
CA GLY A 240 24.95 -3.44 -7.52
C GLY A 240 23.79 -3.25 -6.54
N GLY A 241 23.16 -2.08 -6.57
CA GLY A 241 21.93 -1.76 -5.84
C GLY A 241 22.12 -1.48 -4.34
N HIS A 242 23.31 -1.08 -3.90
CA HIS A 242 23.51 -0.54 -2.55
C HIS A 242 23.11 0.95 -2.50
N SER A 243 23.34 1.69 -3.58
CA SER A 243 22.73 3.00 -3.83
C SER A 243 22.09 3.04 -5.21
N TRP A 244 21.02 3.83 -5.33
CA TRP A 244 20.36 4.16 -6.59
C TRP A 244 20.27 5.68 -6.74
N ASP A 245 20.48 6.14 -7.96
CA ASP A 245 20.40 7.52 -8.40
C ASP A 245 19.32 7.63 -9.48
N GLU A 246 18.51 8.70 -9.45
CA GLU A 246 17.49 8.95 -10.46
C GLU A 246 18.07 9.52 -11.76
N ILE A 247 17.42 9.23 -12.89
CA ILE A 247 17.75 9.76 -14.22
C ILE A 247 16.52 10.51 -14.75
N GLU A 248 16.54 11.84 -14.65
CA GLU A 248 15.58 12.68 -15.36
C GLU A 248 15.73 12.51 -16.88
N ILE A 249 14.61 12.32 -17.59
CA ILE A 249 14.56 12.29 -19.05
C ILE A 249 13.65 13.42 -19.54
N GLU A 250 14.25 14.39 -20.26
CA GLU A 250 13.53 15.60 -20.70
C GLU A 250 12.27 15.25 -21.51
N GLY A 251 11.11 15.69 -21.01
CA GLY A 251 9.82 15.50 -21.67
C GLY A 251 9.09 14.18 -21.36
N VAL A 252 9.65 13.32 -20.50
CA VAL A 252 9.02 12.09 -20.02
C VAL A 252 8.44 12.34 -18.62
N SER A 253 7.12 12.18 -18.47
CA SER A 253 6.41 12.38 -17.19
C SER A 253 5.20 11.46 -17.02
N SER A 254 5.12 10.40 -17.81
CA SER A 254 4.05 9.40 -17.81
C SER A 254 4.64 8.04 -17.51
N ASP A 255 3.82 7.15 -16.92
CA ASP A 255 4.26 5.84 -16.45
C ASP A 255 5.07 5.06 -17.50
N LEU A 256 6.18 4.52 -17.02
CA LEU A 256 7.07 3.62 -17.73
C LEU A 256 6.81 2.22 -17.17
N ASN A 257 6.50 1.28 -18.05
CA ASN A 257 5.89 0.00 -17.69
C ASN A 257 6.92 -1.14 -17.73
N GLU A 258 7.67 -1.28 -18.84
CA GLU A 258 8.75 -2.26 -18.94
C GLU A 258 10.09 -1.64 -19.36
N ILE A 259 11.19 -2.15 -18.79
CA ILE A 259 12.57 -1.87 -19.21
C ILE A 259 13.32 -3.17 -19.55
N PHE A 260 13.84 -3.24 -20.77
CA PHE A 260 14.53 -4.44 -21.28
C PHE A 260 15.92 -4.12 -21.84
N PHE A 261 16.96 -4.76 -21.30
CA PHE A 261 18.33 -4.70 -21.82
C PHE A 261 18.76 -6.00 -22.50
N VAL A 262 19.31 -5.88 -23.71
CA VAL A 262 19.95 -7.00 -24.44
C VAL A 262 21.36 -7.27 -23.91
N ASN A 263 22.04 -6.24 -23.41
CA ASN A 263 23.42 -6.29 -22.92
C ASN A 263 23.74 -5.04 -22.07
N SER A 264 24.99 -4.90 -21.65
CA SER A 264 25.47 -3.79 -20.81
C SER A 264 25.28 -2.37 -21.37
N SER A 265 24.90 -2.22 -22.64
CA SER A 265 24.86 -0.93 -23.35
C SER A 265 23.56 -0.68 -24.11
N LEU A 266 22.93 -1.72 -24.67
CA LEU A 266 21.71 -1.60 -25.49
C LEU A 266 20.47 -2.06 -24.73
N GLY A 267 19.49 -1.17 -24.59
CA GLY A 267 18.19 -1.47 -23.99
C GLY A 267 17.11 -0.46 -24.36
N TRP A 268 15.87 -0.80 -24.02
CA TRP A 268 14.68 0.01 -24.28
C TRP A 268 13.79 0.11 -23.04
N ILE A 269 12.94 1.14 -23.03
CA ILE A 269 11.83 1.30 -22.09
C ILE A 269 10.55 1.50 -22.91
N CYS A 270 9.40 0.99 -22.47
CA CYS A 270 8.08 1.39 -22.99
C CYS A 270 7.16 1.92 -21.88
N GLY A 271 6.07 2.59 -22.27
CA GLY A 271 5.09 3.11 -21.31
C GLY A 271 3.82 3.66 -21.97
N ARG A 272 3.13 4.54 -21.23
CA ARG A 272 1.89 5.21 -21.72
C ARG A 272 2.12 6.06 -22.96
N ASN A 273 1.03 6.42 -23.65
CA ASN A 273 1.03 7.32 -24.83
C ASN A 273 1.95 6.88 -25.99
N GLY A 274 2.14 5.57 -26.17
CA GLY A 274 3.04 5.01 -27.18
C GLY A 274 4.53 5.26 -26.93
N THR A 275 4.89 5.68 -25.70
CA THR A 275 6.28 6.01 -25.32
C THR A 275 7.20 4.81 -25.50
N VAL A 276 8.29 5.02 -26.23
CA VAL A 276 9.42 4.08 -26.30
C VAL A 276 10.72 4.86 -26.24
N LEU A 277 11.61 4.49 -25.32
CA LEU A 277 12.93 5.09 -25.16
C LEU A 277 14.00 4.06 -25.52
N LEU A 278 15.10 4.51 -26.12
CA LEU A 278 16.26 3.68 -26.47
C LEU A 278 17.51 4.20 -25.75
N THR A 279 18.33 3.31 -25.20
CA THR A 279 19.73 3.61 -24.89
C THR A 279 20.68 2.68 -25.63
N ASP A 280 21.77 3.22 -26.16
CA ASP A 280 22.86 2.49 -26.84
C ASP A 280 24.21 2.59 -26.09
N ASN A 281 24.20 3.28 -24.94
CA ASN A 281 25.37 3.65 -24.15
C ASN A 281 25.24 3.21 -22.67
N GLY A 282 24.26 2.37 -22.36
CA GLY A 282 24.02 1.86 -21.01
C GLY A 282 23.36 2.90 -20.11
N GLY A 283 22.30 3.56 -20.59
CA GLY A 283 21.48 4.50 -19.82
C GLY A 283 22.16 5.83 -19.47
N GLN A 284 23.33 6.15 -20.04
CA GLN A 284 23.92 7.49 -19.88
C GLN A 284 23.12 8.57 -20.61
N ASN A 285 22.43 8.18 -21.69
CA ASN A 285 21.44 8.99 -22.38
C ASN A 285 20.33 8.05 -22.89
N TRP A 286 19.10 8.57 -22.90
CA TRP A 286 17.93 7.93 -23.49
C TRP A 286 17.45 8.77 -24.68
N LEU A 287 17.17 8.09 -25.79
CA LEU A 287 16.68 8.68 -27.03
C LEU A 287 15.20 8.35 -27.19
N ASP A 288 14.39 9.37 -27.43
CA ASP A 288 12.98 9.18 -27.79
C ASP A 288 12.87 8.41 -29.12
N ARG A 289 12.16 7.28 -29.06
CA ARG A 289 11.81 6.36 -30.13
C ARG A 289 10.33 6.03 -30.10
N SER A 290 9.52 6.86 -29.47
CA SER A 290 8.08 6.67 -29.32
C SER A 290 7.41 6.50 -30.67
N SER A 291 6.33 5.73 -30.68
CA SER A 291 5.56 5.45 -31.88
C SER A 291 4.30 6.31 -31.93
N ASP A 292 3.74 6.57 -33.12
CA ASP A 292 2.53 7.38 -33.30
C ASP A 292 1.23 6.69 -32.80
N VAL A 293 1.32 5.65 -31.96
CA VAL A 293 0.15 4.93 -31.43
C VAL A 293 -0.32 5.55 -30.12
N ASP A 294 -1.62 5.84 -30.05
CA ASP A 294 -2.29 6.26 -28.81
C ASP A 294 -2.65 5.00 -28.00
N ALA A 295 -1.67 4.48 -27.26
CA ALA A 295 -1.78 3.22 -26.52
C ALA A 295 -0.96 3.25 -25.22
N ILE A 296 -1.32 2.39 -24.28
CA ILE A 296 -0.48 2.07 -23.12
C ILE A 296 0.37 0.86 -23.50
N LEU A 297 1.68 1.02 -23.65
CA LEU A 297 2.59 -0.10 -23.93
C LEU A 297 3.04 -0.70 -22.60
N GLU A 298 2.61 -1.92 -22.32
CA GLU A 298 2.89 -2.64 -21.06
C GLU A 298 4.21 -3.41 -21.15
N GLY A 299 4.45 -4.11 -22.27
CA GLY A 299 5.62 -4.97 -22.46
C GLY A 299 6.49 -4.60 -23.67
N ILE A 300 7.80 -4.85 -23.59
CA ILE A 300 8.80 -4.59 -24.63
C ILE A 300 9.98 -5.58 -24.62
N TRP A 301 10.24 -6.19 -25.79
CA TRP A 301 11.38 -7.08 -26.02
C TRP A 301 12.20 -6.63 -27.23
N GLY A 302 13.52 -6.81 -27.17
CA GLY A 302 14.43 -6.43 -28.26
C GLY A 302 15.61 -7.37 -28.46
N ASN A 303 16.38 -7.16 -29.53
CA ASN A 303 17.62 -7.90 -29.78
C ASN A 303 18.78 -7.04 -30.28
N SER A 304 19.98 -7.61 -30.30
CA SER A 304 21.23 -6.91 -30.66
C SER A 304 21.34 -6.51 -32.14
N THR A 305 20.39 -6.92 -32.98
CA THR A 305 20.33 -6.55 -34.41
C THR A 305 19.42 -5.35 -34.67
N GLY A 306 18.74 -4.83 -33.64
CA GLY A 306 17.83 -3.70 -33.76
C GLY A 306 16.37 -4.07 -33.99
N PHE A 307 16.00 -5.35 -33.86
CA PHE A 307 14.59 -5.72 -33.74
C PHE A 307 14.08 -5.33 -32.35
N VAL A 308 12.89 -4.75 -32.30
CA VAL A 308 12.16 -4.39 -31.07
C VAL A 308 10.69 -4.69 -31.31
N CYS A 309 10.00 -5.19 -30.29
CA CYS A 309 8.57 -5.44 -30.29
C CYS A 309 8.00 -4.96 -28.95
N ALA A 310 6.91 -4.21 -28.98
CA ALA A 310 6.18 -3.81 -27.77
C ALA A 310 4.70 -4.17 -27.91
N CYS A 311 4.06 -4.53 -26.81
CA CYS A 311 2.64 -4.84 -26.73
C CYS A 311 1.93 -3.98 -25.69
N GLY A 312 0.61 -3.91 -25.76
CA GLY A 312 -0.14 -3.09 -24.82
C GLY A 312 -1.64 -3.00 -25.08
N SER A 313 -2.25 -1.97 -24.52
CA SER A 313 -3.68 -1.70 -24.58
C SER A 313 -4.03 -0.57 -25.54
N PRO A 314 -5.10 -0.70 -26.37
CA PRO A 314 -6.03 -1.84 -26.44
C PRO A 314 -5.59 -2.91 -27.47
N GLY A 315 -5.07 -4.04 -27.01
CA GLY A 315 -4.69 -5.19 -27.86
C GLY A 315 -3.63 -4.89 -28.92
N VAL A 316 -2.77 -3.89 -28.71
CA VAL A 316 -1.80 -3.43 -29.71
C VAL A 316 -0.51 -4.24 -29.64
N ILE A 317 0.07 -4.53 -30.82
CA ILE A 317 1.48 -4.92 -30.94
C ILE A 317 2.12 -4.02 -32.00
N ILE A 318 3.24 -3.40 -31.65
CA ILE A 318 4.11 -2.65 -32.57
C ILE A 318 5.47 -3.33 -32.66
N ARG A 319 6.13 -3.22 -33.81
CA ARG A 319 7.51 -3.67 -33.99
C ARG A 319 8.36 -2.76 -34.85
N SER A 320 9.64 -2.75 -34.56
CA SER A 320 10.69 -2.10 -35.34
C SER A 320 11.73 -3.12 -35.79
N GLY A 321 12.38 -2.86 -36.93
CA GLY A 321 13.56 -3.59 -37.39
C GLY A 321 14.82 -2.71 -37.45
N ASP A 322 14.77 -1.51 -36.85
CA ASP A 322 15.78 -0.46 -36.96
C ASP A 322 15.97 0.31 -35.64
N PHE A 323 15.97 -0.39 -34.51
CA PHE A 323 16.18 0.14 -33.16
C PHE A 323 15.10 1.13 -32.67
N GLY A 324 13.89 1.08 -33.25
CA GLY A 324 12.81 2.02 -32.98
C GLY A 324 12.85 3.29 -33.81
N ASN A 325 13.64 3.36 -34.90
CA ASN A 325 13.60 4.51 -35.81
C ASN A 325 12.33 4.53 -36.70
N SER A 326 11.73 3.37 -36.95
CA SER A 326 10.42 3.22 -37.58
C SER A 326 9.65 2.04 -37.00
N TRP A 327 8.32 2.19 -36.93
CA TRP A 327 7.40 1.24 -36.31
C TRP A 327 6.36 0.72 -37.31
N LEU A 328 5.97 -0.54 -37.12
CA LEU A 328 4.88 -1.20 -37.82
C LEU A 328 3.91 -1.76 -36.77
N THR A 329 2.68 -1.27 -36.76
CA THR A 329 1.58 -1.89 -36.01
C THR A 329 1.20 -3.21 -36.66
N CYS A 330 1.02 -4.25 -35.85
CA CYS A 330 0.66 -5.59 -36.28
C CYS A 330 -0.83 -5.85 -36.03
N GLU A 331 -1.50 -6.59 -36.92
CA GLU A 331 -2.87 -7.04 -36.68
C GLU A 331 -2.85 -8.19 -35.66
N THR A 332 -3.50 -7.98 -34.51
CA THR A 332 -3.57 -8.94 -33.39
C THR A 332 -4.89 -9.71 -33.35
N GLY A 333 -5.97 -9.11 -33.85
CA GLY A 333 -7.32 -9.68 -33.83
C GLY A 333 -8.08 -9.51 -32.51
N THR A 334 -7.48 -8.87 -31.50
CA THR A 334 -8.06 -8.64 -30.17
C THR A 334 -7.96 -7.17 -29.75
N THR A 335 -8.73 -6.79 -28.73
CA THR A 335 -8.63 -5.49 -28.03
C THR A 335 -8.36 -5.66 -26.53
N SER A 336 -8.20 -6.89 -26.03
CA SER A 336 -7.84 -7.14 -24.63
C SER A 336 -6.47 -6.57 -24.30
N TYR A 337 -6.25 -6.17 -23.05
CA TYR A 337 -4.94 -5.72 -22.58
C TYR A 337 -3.91 -6.83 -22.79
N LEU A 338 -2.79 -6.51 -23.45
CA LEU A 338 -1.61 -7.37 -23.54
C LEU A 338 -0.58 -6.81 -22.55
N TRP A 339 -0.16 -7.64 -21.59
CA TRP A 339 0.69 -7.23 -20.47
C TRP A 339 2.18 -7.38 -20.78
N ASP A 340 2.58 -8.42 -21.51
CA ASP A 340 3.99 -8.74 -21.77
C ASP A 340 4.14 -9.48 -23.12
N VAL A 341 5.31 -9.34 -23.77
CA VAL A 341 5.69 -9.97 -25.02
C VAL A 341 7.17 -10.37 -25.02
N ALA A 342 7.46 -11.66 -25.27
CA ALA A 342 8.84 -12.14 -25.43
C ALA A 342 9.01 -13.04 -26.67
N PHE A 343 10.28 -13.23 -27.06
CA PHE A 343 10.67 -14.01 -28.24
C PHE A 343 11.69 -15.09 -27.92
N SER A 344 11.66 -16.16 -28.73
CA SER A 344 12.70 -17.18 -28.78
C SER A 344 14.06 -16.60 -29.19
N THR A 345 15.12 -17.31 -28.86
CA THR A 345 16.51 -16.96 -29.14
C THR A 345 16.78 -16.81 -30.64
N ASP A 346 16.09 -17.59 -31.48
CA ASP A 346 16.14 -17.48 -32.94
C ASP A 346 15.25 -16.37 -33.52
N ARG A 347 14.43 -15.73 -32.69
CA ARG A 347 13.45 -14.69 -33.03
C ARG A 347 12.36 -15.13 -34.01
N GLU A 348 12.15 -16.42 -34.25
CA GLU A 348 11.06 -16.89 -35.11
C GLU A 348 9.74 -17.05 -34.33
N MET A 349 9.80 -17.48 -33.06
CA MET A 349 8.62 -17.55 -32.19
C MET A 349 8.51 -16.32 -31.31
N GLY A 350 7.34 -15.68 -31.31
CA GLY A 350 6.96 -14.65 -30.35
C GLY A 350 5.73 -15.09 -29.58
N ILE A 351 5.64 -14.75 -28.30
CA ILE A 351 4.46 -14.96 -27.46
C ILE A 351 4.13 -13.63 -26.78
N ALA A 352 2.88 -13.19 -26.87
CA ALA A 352 2.35 -12.08 -26.10
C ALA A 352 1.18 -12.58 -25.23
N VAL A 353 1.12 -12.15 -23.98
CA VAL A 353 0.13 -12.60 -22.98
C VAL A 353 -0.72 -11.44 -22.50
N GLY A 354 -1.93 -11.73 -22.01
CA GLY A 354 -2.88 -10.67 -21.69
C GLY A 354 -4.04 -11.07 -20.80
N SER A 355 -4.96 -10.10 -20.68
CA SER A 355 -6.25 -10.26 -20.02
C SER A 355 -7.19 -11.19 -20.79
N ASP A 356 -8.27 -11.62 -20.13
CA ASP A 356 -9.32 -12.47 -20.71
C ASP A 356 -8.80 -13.81 -21.25
N ALA A 357 -7.74 -14.35 -20.63
CA ALA A 357 -6.99 -15.52 -21.08
C ALA A 357 -6.40 -15.41 -22.49
N THR A 358 -6.11 -14.19 -22.96
CA THR A 358 -5.47 -13.94 -24.25
C THR A 358 -4.03 -14.42 -24.25
N ILE A 359 -3.69 -15.33 -25.17
CA ILE A 359 -2.30 -15.66 -25.53
C ILE A 359 -2.18 -15.59 -27.05
N LEU A 360 -1.38 -14.65 -27.55
CA LEU A 360 -1.06 -14.51 -28.97
C LEU A 360 0.29 -15.15 -29.25
N LYS A 361 0.38 -15.89 -30.36
CA LYS A 361 1.62 -16.50 -30.85
C LYS A 361 1.95 -16.02 -32.25
N SER A 362 3.24 -15.78 -32.48
CA SER A 362 3.83 -15.60 -33.80
C SER A 362 4.81 -16.74 -34.11
N VAL A 363 4.98 -17.03 -35.41
CA VAL A 363 5.92 -18.02 -35.97
C VAL A 363 6.69 -17.48 -37.18
N ASP A 364 6.68 -16.16 -37.37
CA ASP A 364 7.46 -15.39 -38.36
C ASP A 364 8.19 -14.19 -37.69
N GLY A 365 8.38 -14.32 -36.37
CA GLY A 365 8.87 -13.30 -35.44
C GLY A 365 8.09 -11.99 -35.51
N GLY A 366 6.84 -12.05 -35.08
CA GLY A 366 5.96 -10.91 -34.87
C GLY A 366 5.49 -10.20 -36.13
N ALA A 367 5.71 -10.75 -37.33
CA ALA A 367 5.15 -10.16 -38.55
C ALA A 367 3.65 -10.45 -38.68
N THR A 368 3.20 -11.62 -38.21
CA THR A 368 1.80 -11.98 -37.98
C THR A 368 1.61 -12.64 -36.62
N TRP A 369 0.41 -12.51 -36.06
CA TRP A 369 0.02 -13.06 -34.76
C TRP A 369 -1.28 -13.84 -34.87
N SER A 370 -1.42 -14.90 -34.07
CA SER A 370 -2.64 -15.70 -33.95
C SER A 370 -2.83 -16.14 -32.51
N GLU A 371 -4.06 -16.03 -32.01
CA GLU A 371 -4.44 -16.54 -30.68
C GLU A 371 -4.24 -18.06 -30.59
N ILE A 372 -3.77 -18.53 -29.43
CA ILE A 372 -3.61 -19.94 -29.09
C ILE A 372 -4.35 -20.27 -27.79
N PRO A 373 -4.79 -21.53 -27.56
CA PRO A 373 -5.51 -21.89 -26.35
C PRO A 373 -4.67 -21.66 -25.08
N ALA A 374 -5.22 -20.89 -24.15
CA ALA A 374 -4.65 -20.71 -22.82
C ALA A 374 -4.85 -21.96 -21.93
N PRO A 375 -3.93 -22.24 -21.00
CA PRO A 375 -4.05 -23.39 -20.08
C PRO A 375 -5.13 -23.20 -19.01
N ALA A 376 -5.32 -21.97 -18.53
CA ALA A 376 -6.33 -21.56 -17.55
C ALA A 376 -7.10 -20.32 -18.05
N GLN A 377 -8.24 -20.03 -17.41
CA GLN A 377 -9.11 -18.89 -17.73
C GLN A 377 -8.89 -17.73 -16.75
N VAL A 378 -7.68 -17.18 -16.81
CA VAL A 378 -7.14 -16.13 -15.92
C VAL A 378 -6.51 -15.02 -16.76
N ARG A 379 -6.18 -13.86 -16.17
CA ARG A 379 -5.24 -12.91 -16.80
C ARG A 379 -3.81 -13.41 -16.62
N TYR A 380 -3.00 -13.26 -17.67
CA TYR A 380 -1.56 -13.54 -17.65
C TYR A 380 -0.80 -12.22 -17.71
N TYR A 381 0.14 -12.01 -16.78
CA TYR A 381 0.87 -10.75 -16.63
C TYR A 381 2.27 -10.77 -17.24
N THR A 382 2.89 -11.95 -17.35
CA THR A 382 4.31 -12.07 -17.74
C THR A 382 4.58 -13.30 -18.61
N ILE A 383 5.53 -13.17 -19.54
CA ILE A 383 6.07 -14.19 -20.44
C ILE A 383 7.60 -14.07 -20.51
N THR A 384 8.31 -15.15 -20.18
CA THR A 384 9.78 -15.20 -20.35
C THR A 384 10.21 -16.46 -21.10
N PHE A 385 11.40 -16.41 -21.71
CA PHE A 385 12.03 -17.56 -22.34
C PHE A 385 13.22 -18.03 -21.51
N ASP A 386 13.24 -19.32 -21.14
CA ASP A 386 14.33 -19.86 -20.34
C ASP A 386 15.58 -20.22 -21.17
N TYR A 387 16.65 -20.61 -20.49
CA TYR A 387 17.93 -21.03 -21.09
C TYR A 387 17.85 -22.26 -22.02
N LEU A 388 16.69 -22.94 -22.11
CA LEU A 388 16.39 -24.02 -23.05
C LEU A 388 15.45 -23.56 -24.18
N ASP A 389 15.22 -22.25 -24.31
CA ASP A 389 14.33 -21.59 -25.28
C ASP A 389 12.85 -21.95 -25.11
N ARG A 390 12.44 -22.23 -23.86
CA ARG A 390 11.05 -22.59 -23.51
C ARG A 390 10.29 -21.38 -22.97
N PRO A 391 9.06 -21.09 -23.45
CA PRO A 391 8.24 -20.05 -22.88
C PRO A 391 7.66 -20.47 -21.51
N TRP A 392 7.71 -19.55 -20.55
CA TRP A 392 7.12 -19.60 -19.23
C TRP A 392 6.14 -18.44 -19.07
N ILE A 393 4.92 -18.68 -18.60
CA ILE A 393 3.89 -17.65 -18.39
C ILE A 393 3.40 -17.65 -16.94
N GLY A 394 3.14 -16.45 -16.41
CA GLY A 394 2.60 -16.23 -15.06
C GLY A 394 1.35 -15.36 -15.09
N GLY A 395 0.46 -15.52 -14.11
CA GLY A 395 -0.82 -14.81 -14.08
C GLY A 395 -1.49 -14.78 -12.71
N GLU A 396 -2.79 -14.47 -12.73
CA GLU A 396 -3.66 -14.49 -11.55
C GLU A 396 -3.78 -15.89 -10.92
N ASP A 397 -4.39 -15.97 -9.74
CA ASP A 397 -4.72 -17.22 -9.03
C ASP A 397 -3.51 -18.16 -8.82
N GLY A 398 -2.31 -17.60 -8.61
CA GLY A 398 -1.06 -18.36 -8.43
C GLY A 398 -0.60 -19.12 -9.68
N THR A 399 -1.13 -18.78 -10.87
CA THR A 399 -0.85 -19.57 -12.08
C THR A 399 0.57 -19.39 -12.61
N LEU A 400 1.23 -20.51 -12.85
CA LEU A 400 2.55 -20.59 -13.49
C LEU A 400 2.59 -21.80 -14.44
N PHE A 401 2.93 -21.56 -15.71
CA PHE A 401 3.02 -22.61 -16.73
C PHE A 401 4.29 -22.49 -17.57
N TYR A 402 4.79 -23.60 -18.11
CA TYR A 402 5.83 -23.61 -19.14
C TYR A 402 5.50 -24.57 -20.28
N SER A 403 6.19 -24.46 -21.42
CA SER A 403 6.01 -25.35 -22.56
C SER A 403 7.33 -25.92 -23.09
N ASP A 404 7.40 -27.25 -23.29
CA ASP A 404 8.53 -27.92 -23.98
C ASP A 404 8.28 -28.12 -25.49
N ASP A 405 7.13 -27.71 -26.03
CA ASP A 405 6.72 -27.95 -27.42
C ASP A 405 6.35 -26.66 -28.19
N GLY A 406 6.93 -25.54 -27.73
CA GLY A 406 6.76 -24.23 -28.33
C GLY A 406 5.34 -23.69 -28.18
N ALA A 407 4.78 -23.72 -26.97
CA ALA A 407 3.41 -23.30 -26.66
C ALA A 407 2.33 -24.03 -27.51
N SER A 408 2.52 -25.33 -27.78
CA SER A 408 1.46 -26.19 -28.33
C SER A 408 0.67 -26.86 -27.21
N THR A 409 1.35 -27.19 -26.11
CA THR A 409 0.79 -27.59 -24.82
C THR A 409 1.54 -26.90 -23.69
N TRP A 410 0.88 -26.77 -22.55
CA TRP A 410 1.41 -26.12 -21.35
C TRP A 410 1.46 -27.12 -20.19
N LYS A 411 2.42 -26.93 -19.30
CA LYS A 411 2.64 -27.72 -18.08
C LYS A 411 2.60 -26.78 -16.90
N GLU A 412 1.71 -27.08 -15.96
CA GLU A 412 1.55 -26.35 -14.71
C GLU A 412 2.75 -26.57 -13.78
N VAL A 413 3.09 -25.54 -13.03
CA VAL A 413 4.13 -25.55 -12.00
C VAL A 413 3.49 -25.08 -10.72
N GLU A 414 3.31 -25.99 -9.77
CA GLU A 414 2.75 -25.65 -8.46
C GLU A 414 3.69 -24.69 -7.71
N ILE A 415 3.13 -23.58 -7.21
CA ILE A 415 3.83 -22.59 -6.38
C ILE A 415 3.13 -22.46 -5.01
N PRO A 416 3.83 -22.10 -3.93
CA PRO A 416 3.23 -22.01 -2.59
C PRO A 416 2.40 -20.72 -2.35
N THR A 417 1.60 -20.30 -3.33
CA THR A 417 0.63 -19.18 -3.22
C THR A 417 -0.49 -19.31 -4.25
N ASP A 418 -1.63 -18.70 -3.96
CA ASP A 418 -2.76 -18.43 -4.87
C ASP A 418 -2.81 -16.95 -5.32
N MET A 419 -1.84 -16.12 -4.90
CA MET A 419 -1.74 -14.72 -5.33
C MET A 419 -1.09 -14.60 -6.71
N ALA A 420 -1.41 -13.52 -7.42
CA ALA A 420 -0.94 -13.32 -8.80
C ALA A 420 0.59 -13.27 -8.92
N VAL A 421 1.14 -13.92 -9.94
CA VAL A 421 2.53 -13.79 -10.39
C VAL A 421 2.63 -12.60 -11.33
N ARG A 422 3.44 -11.59 -10.99
CA ARG A 422 3.62 -10.37 -11.79
C ARG A 422 4.79 -10.46 -12.75
N ASP A 423 5.89 -11.08 -12.32
CA ASP A 423 7.10 -11.23 -13.13
C ASP A 423 7.80 -12.58 -12.86
N ILE A 424 8.43 -13.13 -13.90
CA ILE A 424 9.19 -14.37 -13.89
C ILE A 424 10.56 -14.11 -14.53
N VAL A 425 11.63 -14.34 -13.76
CA VAL A 425 12.98 -14.31 -14.32
C VAL A 425 13.70 -15.65 -14.12
N THR A 426 14.28 -16.16 -15.21
CA THR A 426 14.95 -17.47 -15.22
C THR A 426 16.45 -17.36 -15.49
N SER A 427 17.22 -18.31 -14.95
CA SER A 427 18.67 -18.35 -15.18
C SER A 427 19.26 -19.74 -14.96
N SER A 428 19.68 -20.41 -16.03
CA SER A 428 20.42 -21.69 -15.98
C SER A 428 19.77 -22.77 -15.09
N GLY A 429 18.44 -22.85 -15.11
CA GLY A 429 17.64 -23.79 -14.31
C GLY A 429 17.16 -23.25 -12.95
N ARG A 430 17.49 -22.00 -12.63
CA ARG A 430 16.85 -21.24 -11.56
C ARG A 430 15.63 -20.50 -12.11
N VAL A 431 14.61 -20.33 -11.26
CA VAL A 431 13.42 -19.54 -11.53
C VAL A 431 13.17 -18.65 -10.32
N PHE A 432 12.95 -17.38 -10.55
CA PHE A 432 12.55 -16.40 -9.55
C PHE A 432 11.19 -15.85 -9.94
N LEU A 433 10.28 -15.76 -8.97
CA LEU A 433 8.96 -15.17 -9.14
C LEU A 433 8.79 -14.05 -8.13
N THR A 434 8.02 -13.04 -8.54
CA THR A 434 7.48 -12.04 -7.64
C THR A 434 6.05 -11.69 -8.05
N GLY A 435 5.30 -11.05 -7.16
CA GLY A 435 3.89 -10.79 -7.43
C GLY A 435 3.13 -10.12 -6.30
N ASP A 436 1.83 -10.39 -6.26
CA ASP A 436 0.92 -9.76 -5.28
C ASP A 436 1.10 -10.30 -3.84
N PHE A 437 2.05 -11.21 -3.67
CA PHE A 437 2.56 -11.75 -2.41
C PHE A 437 3.82 -11.01 -1.96
N SER A 438 3.93 -10.69 -0.67
CA SER A 438 5.12 -10.05 -0.08
C SER A 438 6.28 -11.02 0.14
N ALA A 439 6.73 -11.69 -0.92
CA ALA A 439 7.87 -12.61 -0.91
C ALA A 439 8.56 -12.70 -2.28
N ILE A 440 9.81 -13.15 -2.29
CA ILE A 440 10.47 -13.68 -3.50
C ILE A 440 10.36 -15.20 -3.44
N PHE A 441 9.84 -15.82 -4.50
CA PHE A 441 9.85 -17.27 -4.64
C PHE A 441 11.04 -17.69 -5.50
N LYS A 442 11.88 -18.58 -4.98
CA LYS A 442 13.15 -18.99 -5.57
C LYS A 442 13.19 -20.49 -5.76
N SER A 443 13.30 -20.94 -7.01
CA SER A 443 13.61 -22.32 -7.36
C SER A 443 15.04 -22.42 -7.91
N VAL A 444 15.72 -23.51 -7.57
CA VAL A 444 17.05 -23.85 -8.10
C VAL A 444 17.05 -25.16 -8.91
N ASP A 445 15.87 -25.68 -9.23
CA ASP A 445 15.65 -26.99 -9.84
C ASP A 445 14.60 -26.99 -10.97
N ASN A 446 14.41 -25.85 -11.64
CA ASN A 446 13.43 -25.60 -12.71
C ASN A 446 11.96 -25.65 -12.23
N GLY A 447 11.66 -25.09 -11.07
CA GLY A 447 10.30 -25.01 -10.50
C GLY A 447 9.81 -26.29 -9.84
N LEU A 448 10.69 -27.25 -9.52
CA LEU A 448 10.29 -28.50 -8.83
C LEU A 448 10.19 -28.32 -7.30
N SER A 449 10.93 -27.37 -6.74
CA SER A 449 10.80 -26.93 -5.35
C SER A 449 11.09 -25.43 -5.20
N TRP A 450 10.52 -24.85 -4.14
CA TRP A 450 10.54 -23.41 -3.87
C TRP A 450 11.07 -23.10 -2.47
N GLU A 451 12.05 -22.20 -2.42
CA GLU A 451 12.42 -21.43 -1.24
C GLU A 451 11.60 -20.13 -1.25
N VAL A 452 10.87 -19.86 -0.16
CA VAL A 452 10.11 -18.62 0.03
C VAL A 452 10.94 -17.67 0.88
N ILE A 453 11.16 -16.46 0.37
CA ILE A 453 11.91 -15.40 1.02
C ILE A 453 10.93 -14.28 1.35
N ASP A 454 10.42 -14.26 2.58
CA ASP A 454 9.48 -13.23 3.04
C ASP A 454 10.12 -11.83 2.97
N LEU A 455 9.38 -10.88 2.40
CA LEU A 455 9.74 -9.45 2.34
C LEU A 455 9.06 -8.69 3.48
N PRO A 456 9.66 -7.58 3.98
CA PRO A 456 9.04 -6.76 5.03
C PRO A 456 7.64 -6.24 4.68
N TYR A 457 7.40 -5.90 3.41
CA TYR A 457 6.11 -5.41 2.91
C TYR A 457 6.06 -5.31 1.37
N GLY A 458 4.85 -5.38 0.83
CA GLY A 458 4.50 -4.77 -0.46
C GLY A 458 4.25 -5.76 -1.59
N PHE A 459 3.26 -5.44 -2.43
CA PHE A 459 3.10 -6.00 -3.78
C PHE A 459 4.36 -5.74 -4.58
N GLN A 460 4.89 -6.77 -5.24
CA GLN A 460 6.07 -6.68 -6.09
C GLN A 460 5.65 -6.85 -7.55
N SER A 461 6.04 -5.91 -8.40
CA SER A 461 5.70 -5.91 -9.82
C SER A 461 6.81 -6.54 -10.67
N ALA A 462 8.07 -6.43 -10.21
CA ALA A 462 9.25 -6.71 -11.00
C ALA A 462 10.35 -7.39 -10.21
N CYS A 463 11.17 -8.21 -10.88
CA CYS A 463 12.36 -8.79 -10.31
C CYS A 463 13.53 -8.86 -11.31
N GLY A 464 14.73 -9.14 -10.81
CA GLY A 464 15.94 -9.24 -11.61
C GLY A 464 17.04 -9.97 -10.87
N PHE A 465 18.06 -10.46 -11.57
CA PHE A 465 19.13 -11.24 -10.95
C PHE A 465 20.53 -10.96 -11.50
N VAL A 466 21.53 -11.24 -10.68
CA VAL A 466 22.95 -11.22 -11.04
C VAL A 466 23.63 -12.33 -10.26
N GLY A 467 23.97 -13.41 -10.97
CA GLY A 467 24.51 -14.62 -10.35
C GLY A 467 23.49 -15.22 -9.39
N ASP A 468 23.76 -15.11 -8.09
CA ASP A 468 22.94 -15.68 -7.00
C ASP A 468 22.12 -14.61 -6.27
N LYS A 469 22.35 -13.33 -6.56
CA LYS A 469 21.59 -12.20 -5.98
C LYS A 469 20.30 -11.98 -6.76
N VAL A 470 19.24 -11.65 -6.04
CA VAL A 470 17.92 -11.29 -6.59
C VAL A 470 17.55 -9.91 -6.10
N TRP A 471 17.00 -9.10 -7.00
CA TRP A 471 16.34 -7.84 -6.68
C TRP A 471 14.87 -7.97 -7.02
N THR A 472 14.05 -7.24 -6.28
CA THR A 472 12.64 -7.06 -6.60
C THR A 472 12.22 -5.64 -6.32
N GLY A 473 11.33 -5.14 -7.18
CA GLY A 473 10.78 -3.81 -7.18
C GLY A 473 9.25 -3.87 -7.16
N GLY A 474 8.63 -2.95 -6.45
CA GLY A 474 7.17 -2.85 -6.41
C GLY A 474 6.66 -1.51 -5.91
N ALA A 475 5.54 -1.54 -5.19
CA ALA A 475 4.93 -0.35 -4.59
C ALA A 475 5.92 0.44 -3.70
N LEU A 476 5.65 1.74 -3.46
CA LEU A 476 6.47 2.62 -2.60
C LEU A 476 7.93 2.85 -3.05
N GLY A 477 8.19 2.72 -4.35
CA GLY A 477 9.55 2.68 -4.91
C GLY A 477 10.43 1.64 -4.22
N SER A 478 9.82 0.60 -3.62
CA SER A 478 10.55 -0.34 -2.77
C SER A 478 11.45 -1.21 -3.65
N ILE A 479 12.75 -1.21 -3.34
CA ILE A 479 13.73 -2.09 -3.98
C ILE A 479 14.40 -2.92 -2.90
N TYR A 480 14.12 -4.22 -2.92
CA TYR A 480 14.73 -5.19 -2.03
C TYR A 480 15.86 -5.93 -2.75
N LEU A 481 17.02 -6.02 -2.12
CA LEU A 481 18.14 -6.86 -2.55
C LEU A 481 18.29 -8.03 -1.58
N TYR A 482 18.03 -9.23 -2.09
CA TYR A 482 18.30 -10.48 -1.39
C TYR A 482 19.76 -10.89 -1.55
N THR A 483 20.51 -10.83 -0.45
CA THR A 483 21.77 -11.55 -0.24
C THR A 483 21.68 -12.29 1.11
N ASP A 484 22.71 -13.06 1.49
CA ASP A 484 22.79 -13.69 2.83
C ASP A 484 22.63 -12.66 3.98
N ASP A 485 22.96 -11.39 3.71
CA ASP A 485 22.50 -10.22 4.47
C ASP A 485 21.45 -9.45 3.64
N PHE A 486 20.24 -9.21 4.18
CA PHE A 486 19.22 -8.41 3.50
C PHE A 486 19.68 -6.95 3.35
N VAL A 487 19.70 -6.45 2.11
CA VAL A 487 19.94 -5.03 1.81
C VAL A 487 18.64 -4.44 1.29
N TYR A 488 18.13 -3.44 2.01
CA TYR A 488 16.96 -2.66 1.60
C TYR A 488 17.45 -1.31 1.09
N TRP A 489 17.07 -0.93 -0.13
CA TRP A 489 17.25 0.44 -0.57
C TRP A 489 16.04 1.28 -0.20
N GLN A 490 16.33 2.48 0.28
CA GLN A 490 15.35 3.45 0.75
C GLN A 490 15.64 4.75 0.01
N GLY A 491 14.65 5.33 -0.67
CA GLY A 491 14.75 6.60 -1.43
C GLY A 491 15.05 7.87 -0.63
N ASN A 492 15.79 7.77 0.48
CA ASN A 492 16.14 8.88 1.39
C ASN A 492 17.14 9.88 0.81
N ASN A 493 17.70 9.62 -0.38
CA ASN A 493 18.68 10.48 -1.05
C ASN A 493 18.10 11.30 -2.21
N ILE A 494 16.80 11.16 -2.49
CA ILE A 494 16.10 11.92 -3.53
C ILE A 494 15.80 13.33 -3.01
N ASP A 495 15.83 14.35 -3.87
CA ASP A 495 15.56 15.72 -3.45
C ASP A 495 14.07 15.81 -3.08
N PRO A 496 13.69 16.33 -1.89
CA PRO A 496 12.29 16.50 -1.53
C PRO A 496 11.49 17.40 -2.51
N THR A 497 12.17 18.16 -3.38
CA THR A 497 11.52 18.95 -4.43
C THR A 497 11.25 18.17 -5.72
N ASP A 498 11.74 16.93 -5.85
CA ASP A 498 11.46 16.03 -6.97
C ASP A 498 10.02 15.55 -6.94
N HIS A 499 9.38 15.48 -8.12
CA HIS A 499 7.94 15.24 -8.29
C HIS A 499 7.43 13.89 -7.75
N HIS A 500 8.32 12.97 -7.40
CA HIS A 500 8.02 11.61 -6.94
C HIS A 500 8.10 11.43 -5.42
N SER A 501 8.46 12.48 -4.68
CA SER A 501 8.70 12.42 -3.23
C SER A 501 7.52 12.95 -2.39
N TRP A 502 7.08 12.15 -1.42
CA TRP A 502 6.07 12.51 -0.41
C TRP A 502 6.70 12.50 0.99
N GLU A 503 6.06 13.16 1.95
CA GLU A 503 6.60 13.32 3.31
C GLU A 503 5.64 12.81 4.39
N ASN A 504 6.17 12.27 5.48
CA ASN A 504 5.48 12.22 6.76
C ASN A 504 6.07 13.29 7.69
N ILE A 505 5.22 14.06 8.37
CA ILE A 505 5.65 15.15 9.28
C ILE A 505 5.47 14.69 10.73
N ILE A 506 6.50 14.88 11.56
CA ILE A 506 6.50 14.45 12.96
C ILE A 506 6.72 15.65 13.86
N GLY A 507 5.65 16.16 14.45
CA GLY A 507 5.74 17.08 15.59
C GLY A 507 6.18 16.35 16.85
N ILE A 508 7.06 16.95 17.65
CA ILE A 508 7.58 16.40 18.90
C ILE A 508 7.55 17.47 19.99
N ILE A 509 6.83 17.17 21.08
CA ILE A 509 6.96 17.88 22.35
C ILE A 509 7.70 16.93 23.30
N GLU A 510 8.97 17.23 23.60
CA GLU A 510 9.78 16.41 24.49
C GLU A 510 9.34 16.58 25.95
N GLY A 511 9.12 15.46 26.64
CA GLY A 511 8.66 15.47 28.03
C GLY A 511 9.77 15.44 29.07
N GLU A 512 9.43 15.67 30.34
CA GLU A 512 10.39 15.69 31.46
C GLU A 512 11.21 14.39 31.61
N LEU A 513 10.67 13.25 31.18
CA LEU A 513 11.33 11.94 31.20
C LEU A 513 12.23 11.69 29.97
N GLY A 514 12.32 12.65 29.04
CA GLY A 514 13.03 12.53 27.76
C GLY A 514 12.20 11.88 26.65
N ARG A 515 12.87 11.56 25.54
CA ARG A 515 12.28 11.07 24.29
C ARG A 515 11.47 9.76 24.40
N SER A 516 11.75 8.93 25.40
CA SER A 516 11.09 7.64 25.60
C SER A 516 10.87 7.35 27.09
N PRO A 517 9.75 6.74 27.51
CA PRO A 517 8.63 6.29 26.69
C PRO A 517 7.72 7.43 26.21
N TYR A 518 7.17 7.30 25.00
CA TYR A 518 6.33 8.32 24.35
C TYR A 518 4.89 7.87 24.09
N ILE A 519 4.02 8.84 23.81
CA ILE A 519 2.65 8.64 23.30
C ILE A 519 2.58 9.28 21.91
N MET A 520 1.80 8.69 21.00
CA MET A 520 1.65 9.19 19.64
C MET A 520 0.20 9.56 19.35
N MET A 521 0.01 10.62 18.58
CA MET A 521 -1.25 11.02 17.96
C MET A 521 -1.01 11.01 16.46
N SER A 522 -1.83 10.29 15.70
CA SER A 522 -1.68 10.16 14.25
C SER A 522 -2.92 10.61 13.50
N ALA A 523 -2.74 11.09 12.28
CA ALA A 523 -3.78 11.14 11.25
C ALA A 523 -3.14 11.31 9.87
N HIS A 524 -3.87 10.98 8.81
CA HIS A 524 -3.52 11.31 7.43
C HIS A 524 -4.06 12.69 7.03
N TYR A 525 -3.35 13.39 6.13
CA TYR A 525 -3.68 14.78 5.71
C TYR A 525 -4.25 14.93 4.31
N ASP A 526 -4.66 13.82 3.70
CA ASP A 526 -5.58 13.80 2.57
C ASP A 526 -7.04 14.19 3.01
N SER A 527 -7.86 14.68 2.07
CA SER A 527 -9.17 15.38 2.21
C SER A 527 -10.35 14.87 1.30
N THR A 528 -11.29 15.65 0.71
CA THR A 528 -12.51 15.11 -0.02
C THR A 528 -12.90 15.78 -1.35
N SER A 529 -13.41 15.04 -2.37
CA SER A 529 -14.10 15.61 -3.58
C SER A 529 -15.06 14.66 -4.30
N GLU A 530 -15.80 15.28 -5.21
CA GLU A 530 -16.99 14.87 -5.95
C GLU A 530 -16.71 14.19 -7.30
N ILE A 531 -15.48 14.27 -7.86
CA ILE A 531 -15.12 13.64 -9.14
C ILE A 531 -13.95 12.65 -8.96
N PRO A 532 -14.23 11.34 -8.85
CA PRO A 532 -13.19 10.31 -8.83
C PRO A 532 -12.27 10.41 -10.06
N TYR A 533 -10.95 10.29 -9.84
CA TYR A 533 -9.88 10.25 -10.86
C TYR A 533 -9.62 11.50 -11.71
N GLU A 534 -10.39 12.59 -11.63
CA GLU A 534 -10.07 13.84 -12.35
C GLU A 534 -9.77 15.02 -11.42
N TYR A 535 -10.52 15.18 -10.34
CA TYR A 535 -10.26 16.21 -9.32
C TYR A 535 -10.75 15.65 -7.99
N ALA A 536 -9.85 15.03 -7.23
CA ALA A 536 -10.16 14.64 -5.86
C ALA A 536 -8.96 14.74 -4.93
N PRO A 537 -9.15 15.14 -3.65
CA PRO A 537 -8.08 15.39 -2.72
C PRO A 537 -8.03 14.56 -1.42
N GLY A 538 -8.65 13.37 -1.30
CA GLY A 538 -8.35 12.34 -0.26
C GLY A 538 -9.45 11.33 0.10
N ALA A 539 -9.33 10.65 1.24
CA ALA A 539 -10.24 9.62 1.78
C ALA A 539 -11.68 10.13 2.11
N ASP A 540 -12.49 9.34 2.83
CA ASP A 540 -13.84 9.73 3.31
C ASP A 540 -13.78 10.75 4.48
N ASP A 541 -12.91 11.76 4.40
CA ASP A 541 -12.64 12.76 5.43
C ASP A 541 -11.93 13.98 4.82
N ASN A 542 -12.29 15.20 5.24
CA ASN A 542 -11.76 16.45 4.69
C ASN A 542 -10.49 16.98 5.42
N ALA A 543 -9.46 16.15 5.60
CA ALA A 543 -8.25 16.43 6.39
C ALA A 543 -8.53 16.88 7.84
N SER A 544 -9.70 16.49 8.36
CA SER A 544 -10.18 16.84 9.69
C SER A 544 -9.37 16.17 10.79
N GLY A 545 -8.82 14.99 10.50
CA GLY A 545 -7.88 14.26 11.36
C GLY A 545 -6.64 15.06 11.66
N VAL A 546 -5.87 15.40 10.63
CA VAL A 546 -4.63 16.17 10.82
C VAL A 546 -4.90 17.57 11.36
N ALA A 547 -5.97 18.26 10.96
CA ALA A 547 -6.32 19.54 11.58
C ALA A 547 -6.56 19.42 13.11
N SER A 548 -7.11 18.29 13.56
CA SER A 548 -7.29 17.99 14.99
C SER A 548 -5.97 17.67 15.70
N VAL A 549 -5.09 16.90 15.07
CA VAL A 549 -3.76 16.55 15.62
C VAL A 549 -2.85 17.79 15.70
N VAL A 550 -2.86 18.65 14.68
CA VAL A 550 -2.13 19.93 14.62
C VAL A 550 -2.61 20.90 15.71
N GLU A 551 -3.92 21.00 15.94
CA GLU A 551 -4.47 21.82 17.02
C GLU A 551 -4.13 21.24 18.40
N CYS A 552 -4.12 19.91 18.56
CA CYS A 552 -3.63 19.29 19.79
C CYS A 552 -2.14 19.62 20.03
N ALA A 553 -1.32 19.62 18.98
CA ALA A 553 0.09 20.04 19.07
C ALA A 553 0.21 21.50 19.52
N ARG A 554 -0.60 22.41 18.96
CA ARG A 554 -0.63 23.83 19.35
C ARG A 554 -0.98 24.03 20.82
N VAL A 555 -2.05 23.40 21.29
CA VAL A 555 -2.53 23.53 22.68
C VAL A 555 -1.54 22.89 23.67
N LEU A 556 -0.93 21.76 23.31
CA LEU A 556 0.03 21.06 24.18
C LEU A 556 1.42 21.72 24.18
N ALA A 557 1.79 22.50 23.17
CA ALA A 557 3.08 23.22 23.10
C ALA A 557 3.24 24.28 24.21
N GLU A 558 2.14 24.78 24.76
CA GLU A 558 2.14 25.68 25.93
C GLU A 558 2.38 24.93 27.27
N THR A 559 2.47 23.59 27.23
CA THR A 559 2.64 22.73 28.42
C THR A 559 4.03 22.11 28.50
N THR A 560 4.31 21.42 29.61
CA THR A 560 5.48 20.54 29.73
C THR A 560 5.00 19.14 30.13
N PRO A 561 4.77 18.22 29.18
CA PRO A 561 4.25 16.91 29.50
C PRO A 561 5.33 16.06 30.20
N LYS A 562 4.91 15.10 31.04
CA LYS A 562 5.87 14.19 31.70
C LYS A 562 6.55 13.23 30.73
N ARG A 563 5.88 12.90 29.62
CA ARG A 563 6.37 12.02 28.56
C ARG A 563 6.36 12.77 27.24
N THR A 564 7.25 12.35 26.35
CA THR A 564 7.26 12.88 24.99
C THR A 564 5.95 12.56 24.27
N ILE A 565 5.43 13.53 23.53
CA ILE A 565 4.24 13.38 22.67
C ILE A 565 4.70 13.58 21.23
N LYS A 566 4.39 12.62 20.36
CA LYS A 566 4.64 12.69 18.91
C LYS A 566 3.32 12.91 18.16
N PHE A 567 3.32 13.84 17.21
CA PHE A 567 2.22 14.20 16.34
C PHE A 567 2.60 13.76 14.93
N LEU A 568 2.15 12.57 14.55
CA LEU A 568 2.53 11.90 13.30
C LEU A 568 1.48 12.21 12.22
N LEU A 569 1.82 13.10 11.30
CA LEU A 569 0.97 13.53 10.20
C LEU A 569 1.42 12.78 8.94
N LEU A 570 0.50 12.04 8.34
CA LEU A 570 0.81 10.98 7.37
C LEU A 570 0.28 11.34 5.98
N SER A 571 1.03 11.00 4.94
CA SER A 571 0.59 11.13 3.55
C SER A 571 0.14 9.79 2.97
N GLY A 572 -0.68 9.83 1.92
CA GLY A 572 -0.93 8.69 1.07
C GLY A 572 -1.80 7.59 1.67
N GLU A 573 -2.86 7.93 2.42
CA GLU A 573 -3.84 6.94 2.87
C GLU A 573 -4.48 6.25 1.65
N GLU A 574 -4.91 7.07 0.69
CA GLU A 574 -5.69 6.68 -0.50
C GLU A 574 -4.94 5.84 -1.55
N LEU A 575 -3.61 5.76 -1.48
CA LEU A 575 -2.82 4.87 -2.32
C LEU A 575 -2.44 3.55 -1.61
N GLY A 576 -3.08 3.24 -0.47
CA GLY A 576 -2.87 1.99 0.27
C GLY A 576 -2.02 2.18 1.51
N LEU A 577 -2.30 3.22 2.31
CA LEU A 577 -1.64 3.48 3.60
C LEU A 577 -0.12 3.71 3.48
N LEU A 578 0.29 4.40 2.41
CA LEU A 578 1.69 4.53 1.99
C LEU A 578 2.59 5.15 3.09
N GLY A 579 2.19 6.31 3.62
CA GLY A 579 2.94 7.01 4.66
C GLY A 579 2.92 6.28 6.01
N SER A 580 1.80 5.69 6.41
CA SER A 580 1.68 4.92 7.66
C SER A 580 2.51 3.64 7.62
N ALA A 581 2.46 2.88 6.52
CA ALA A 581 3.31 1.72 6.29
C ALA A 581 4.79 2.12 6.32
N ARG A 582 5.16 3.19 5.59
CA ARG A 582 6.52 3.75 5.60
C ARG A 582 7.01 4.05 7.02
N TYR A 583 6.22 4.75 7.82
CA TYR A 583 6.60 5.08 9.19
C TYR A 583 6.79 3.82 10.05
N ALA A 584 5.79 2.93 10.04
CA ALA A 584 5.76 1.75 10.91
C ALA A 584 6.90 0.76 10.64
N ILE A 585 7.26 0.55 9.36
CA ILE A 585 8.26 -0.45 8.95
C ILE A 585 9.68 0.09 9.05
N PHE A 586 9.93 1.32 8.60
CA PHE A 586 11.28 1.81 8.32
C PHE A 586 11.76 2.94 9.24
N ASN A 587 10.86 3.64 9.92
CA ASN A 587 11.19 4.87 10.66
C ASN A 587 10.75 4.87 12.13
N MET A 588 10.06 3.83 12.61
CA MET A 588 9.81 3.63 14.04
C MET A 588 11.13 3.29 14.76
N PRO A 589 11.59 4.09 15.75
CA PRO A 589 12.87 3.85 16.41
C PRO A 589 12.86 2.53 17.20
N PRO A 590 13.76 1.57 16.92
CA PRO A 590 13.69 0.22 17.50
C PRO A 590 14.01 0.16 19.00
N ASP A 591 14.61 1.22 19.54
CA ASP A 591 15.05 1.39 20.92
C ASP A 591 14.22 2.42 21.72
N GLU A 592 13.12 2.95 21.16
CA GLU A 592 12.15 3.77 21.90
C GLU A 592 10.83 3.02 22.18
N GLU A 593 10.35 3.06 23.43
CA GLU A 593 9.04 2.51 23.82
C GLU A 593 7.88 3.47 23.47
N CYS A 594 7.00 3.05 22.56
CA CYS A 594 5.69 3.68 22.36
C CYS A 594 4.65 3.05 23.29
N LEU A 595 4.00 3.86 24.13
CA LEU A 595 2.97 3.39 25.08
C LEU A 595 1.57 3.25 24.47
N GLY A 596 1.36 3.83 23.28
CA GLY A 596 0.09 3.86 22.60
C GLY A 596 0.03 4.92 21.51
N VAL A 597 -0.79 4.64 20.51
CA VAL A 597 -1.12 5.53 19.40
C VAL A 597 -2.61 5.89 19.52
N ILE A 598 -2.95 7.16 19.33
CA ILE A 598 -4.33 7.64 19.21
C ILE A 598 -4.50 8.10 17.77
N ASN A 599 -5.24 7.34 16.96
CA ASN A 599 -5.51 7.71 15.58
C ASN A 599 -6.72 8.66 15.47
N TYR A 600 -6.62 9.64 14.59
CA TYR A 600 -7.61 10.70 14.38
C TYR A 600 -8.15 10.74 12.94
N ASP A 601 -7.97 9.70 12.13
CA ASP A 601 -8.62 9.59 10.82
C ASP A 601 -10.15 9.56 10.95
N MET A 602 -10.85 10.16 9.98
CA MET A 602 -12.33 10.25 9.90
C MET A 602 -13.01 10.92 11.11
N VAL A 603 -12.36 11.91 11.71
CA VAL A 603 -12.86 12.59 12.91
C VAL A 603 -13.88 13.71 12.66
N ALA A 604 -14.11 14.14 11.42
CA ALA A 604 -15.29 14.89 11.04
C ALA A 604 -15.59 14.78 9.53
N PHE A 605 -16.84 15.02 9.17
CA PHE A 605 -17.24 15.43 7.82
C PHE A 605 -17.81 16.84 7.96
N VAL A 606 -17.51 17.73 7.02
CA VAL A 606 -18.08 19.08 6.99
C VAL A 606 -19.25 19.10 6.00
N ASP A 607 -20.47 19.01 6.53
CA ASP A 607 -21.73 19.19 5.78
C ASP A 607 -21.91 20.65 5.30
N VAL A 608 -21.07 21.13 4.37
CA VAL A 608 -21.21 22.46 3.74
C VAL A 608 -20.77 22.39 2.27
N GLU A 609 -21.69 22.70 1.35
CA GLU A 609 -21.39 22.86 -0.08
C GLU A 609 -20.29 23.93 -0.28
N PRO A 610 -19.29 23.69 -1.14
CA PRO A 610 -18.37 24.76 -1.59
C PRO A 610 -19.15 25.79 -2.43
N ILE A 611 -18.89 27.08 -2.19
CA ILE A 611 -19.58 28.24 -2.82
C ILE A 611 -18.88 28.67 -4.11
#